data_AF-A0A2G9TU34-F1
#
_entry.id   AF-A0A2G9TU34-F1
#
_cell.length_a   1.000
_cell.length_b   1.000
_cell.length_c   1.000
_cell.angle_alpha   90.00
_cell.angle_beta   90.00
_cell.angle_gamma   90.00
#
_symmetry.space_group_name_H-M   'P 1'
#
loop_
_entity.id
_entity.type
_entity.pdbx_description
1 polymer ?
#
loop_
_entity_poly.entity_id
_entity_poly.type
_entity_poly.pdbx_seq_one_letter_code
_entity_poly.pdbx_strand_id
1 'polypeptide(L)'
;MGYEKPGGYSYSDLLRVVEWVEPVVRACDRLRALGDPLQIVEGIRADDLHNIQTHPEQDFEEVVTDIEKERELARMAREKVKVVPMSRRRGPLRSRCTNPDQITIFS
;
A
#
# COMPACT_ATOMS: atom_id res chain seq x y z
N MET A 1 14.84 -14.54 21.14
CA MET A 1 13.36 -14.53 21.16
C MET A 1 12.90 -14.42 19.72
N GLY A 2 12.16 -15.41 19.22
CA GLY A 2 11.53 -15.32 17.90
C GLY A 2 10.37 -14.34 17.99
N TYR A 3 10.35 -13.34 17.13
CA TYR A 3 9.18 -12.48 16.98
C TYR A 3 8.07 -13.32 16.33
N GLU A 4 7.19 -13.91 17.14
CA GLU A 4 5.89 -14.37 16.66
C GLU A 4 5.13 -13.15 16.14
N LYS A 5 4.58 -13.24 14.93
CA LYS A 5 3.81 -12.13 14.35
C LYS A 5 2.56 -11.87 15.22
N PRO A 6 2.31 -10.62 15.64
CA PRO A 6 1.07 -10.29 16.33
C PRO A 6 -0.12 -10.70 15.45
N GLY A 7 -1.01 -11.53 15.97
CA GLY A 7 -2.27 -11.91 15.31
C GLY A 7 -2.39 -13.35 14.79
N GLY A 8 -1.32 -14.16 14.80
CA GLY A 8 -1.44 -15.61 14.49
C GLY A 8 -1.87 -15.96 13.05
N TYR A 9 -1.99 -14.98 12.15
CA TYR A 9 -2.39 -15.20 10.76
C TYR A 9 -1.24 -15.71 9.90
N SER A 10 -1.57 -16.59 8.95
CA SER A 10 -0.60 -17.02 7.94
C SER A 10 -0.30 -15.87 6.98
N TYR A 11 0.87 -15.94 6.32
CA TYR A 11 1.22 -14.95 5.30
C TYR A 11 0.22 -14.94 4.14
N SER A 12 -0.32 -16.10 3.75
CA SER A 12 -1.34 -16.20 2.71
C SER A 12 -2.67 -15.54 3.09
N ASP A 13 -3.05 -15.59 4.36
CA ASP A 13 -4.26 -14.92 4.84
C ASP A 13 -4.10 -13.40 4.74
N LEU A 14 -2.93 -12.89 5.16
CA LEU A 14 -2.61 -11.47 5.07
C LEU A 14 -2.54 -10.97 3.63
N LEU A 15 -2.02 -11.76 2.69
CA LEU A 15 -1.90 -11.36 1.29
C LEU A 15 -3.27 -11.04 0.67
N ARG A 16 -4.28 -11.87 0.93
CA ARG A 16 -5.65 -11.65 0.43
C ARG A 16 -6.28 -10.37 0.99
N VAL A 17 -6.02 -10.08 2.26
CA VAL A 17 -6.50 -8.85 2.91
C VAL A 17 -5.82 -7.64 2.28
N VAL A 18 -4.50 -7.68 2.10
CA VAL A 18 -3.72 -6.60 1.48
C VAL A 18 -4.26 -6.28 0.08
N GLU A 19 -4.53 -7.30 -0.75
CA GLU A 19 -5.08 -7.09 -2.10
C GLU A 19 -6.46 -6.42 -2.12
N TRP A 20 -7.25 -6.59 -1.07
CA TRP A 20 -8.58 -5.98 -0.93
C TRP A 20 -8.53 -4.59 -0.32
N VAL A 21 -7.60 -4.36 0.62
CA VAL A 21 -7.39 -3.09 1.35
C VAL A 21 -6.57 -2.09 0.53
N GLU A 22 -5.69 -2.52 -0.37
CA GLU A 22 -4.82 -1.64 -1.14
C GLU A 22 -5.54 -0.46 -1.83
N PRO A 23 -6.70 -0.63 -2.49
CA PRO A 23 -7.46 0.50 -3.07
C PRO A 23 -7.91 1.51 -2.01
N VAL A 24 -8.26 1.04 -0.81
CA VAL A 24 -8.65 1.89 0.31
C VAL A 24 -7.47 2.73 0.77
N VAL A 25 -6.30 2.10 0.93
CA VAL A 25 -5.07 2.80 1.31
C VAL A 25 -4.68 3.83 0.26
N ARG A 26 -4.75 3.50 -1.04
CA ARG A 26 -4.45 4.46 -2.13
C ARG A 26 -5.38 5.67 -2.14
N ALA A 27 -6.67 5.47 -1.90
CA ALA A 27 -7.63 6.56 -1.79
C ALA A 27 -7.32 7.43 -0.56
N CYS A 28 -7.09 6.81 0.59
CA CYS A 28 -6.73 7.50 1.82
C CYS A 28 -5.41 8.26 1.73
N ASP A 29 -4.37 7.68 1.13
CA ASP A 29 -3.03 8.28 0.98
C ASP A 29 -3.08 9.57 0.15
N ARG A 30 -3.97 9.65 -0.84
CA ARG A 30 -4.16 10.88 -1.62
C ARG A 30 -4.79 12.00 -0.81
N LEU A 31 -5.73 11.66 0.06
CA LEU A 31 -6.46 12.62 0.88
C LEU A 31 -5.66 13.02 2.12
N ARG A 32 -4.92 12.07 2.69
CA ARG A 32 -4.26 12.14 4.01
C ARG A 32 -2.91 11.42 3.96
N ALA A 33 -1.99 11.93 3.15
CA ALA A 33 -0.68 11.30 2.93
C ALA A 33 0.15 11.07 4.22
N LEU A 34 -0.07 11.90 5.24
CA LEU A 34 0.59 11.81 6.54
C LEU A 34 -0.35 11.31 7.66
N GLY A 35 -1.59 10.96 7.32
CA GLY A 35 -2.67 10.72 8.29
C GLY A 35 -3.28 12.00 8.84
N ASP A 36 -4.21 11.83 9.78
CA ASP A 36 -4.85 12.95 10.50
C ASP A 36 -4.06 13.33 11.75
N PRO A 37 -4.02 14.63 12.11
CA PRO A 37 -3.45 15.04 13.38
C PRO A 37 -4.26 14.47 14.54
N LEU A 38 -3.56 14.09 15.62
CA LEU A 38 -4.21 13.63 16.85
C LEU A 38 -4.94 14.81 17.52
N GLN A 39 -6.26 14.72 17.61
CA GLN A 39 -7.08 15.78 18.18
C GLN A 39 -6.88 15.86 19.70
N ILE A 40 -6.74 17.07 20.23
CA ILE A 40 -6.70 17.32 21.67
C ILE A 40 -8.15 17.50 22.14
N VAL A 41 -8.59 16.62 23.03
CA VAL A 41 -9.95 16.62 23.57
C VAL A 41 -9.89 17.05 25.04
N GLU A 42 -10.67 18.06 25.41
CA GLU A 42 -10.74 18.54 26.78
C GLU A 42 -11.22 17.44 27.73
N GLY A 43 -10.58 17.35 28.91
CA GLY A 43 -10.90 16.34 29.92
C GLY A 43 -10.34 14.94 29.64
N ILE A 44 -9.67 14.72 28.51
CA ILE A 44 -8.98 13.47 28.18
C ILE A 44 -7.48 13.62 28.40
N ARG A 45 -6.87 12.60 28.99
CA ARG A 45 -5.42 12.58 29.19
C ARG A 45 -4.68 12.44 27.86
N ALA A 46 -3.52 13.07 27.74
CA ALA A 46 -2.74 13.09 26.50
C ALA A 46 -2.36 11.68 26.00
N ASP A 47 -2.09 10.74 26.90
CA ASP A 47 -1.78 9.35 26.57
C ASP A 47 -2.99 8.55 26.08
N ASP A 48 -4.22 8.98 26.41
CA ASP A 48 -5.46 8.30 26.01
C ASP A 48 -6.07 8.87 24.72
N LEU A 49 -5.56 9.98 24.18
CA LEU A 49 -6.14 10.65 23.01
C LEU A 49 -6.26 9.73 21.78
N HIS A 50 -5.34 8.77 21.60
CA HIS A 50 -5.36 7.82 20.49
C HIS A 50 -6.49 6.78 20.55
N ASN A 51 -7.18 6.67 21.69
CA ASN A 51 -8.32 5.76 21.88
C ASN A 51 -9.67 6.41 21.56
N ILE A 52 -9.69 7.72 21.33
CA ILE A 52 -10.93 8.45 21.05
C ILE A 52 -11.27 8.31 19.58
N GLN A 53 -12.47 7.81 19.28
CA GLN A 53 -12.98 7.76 17.91
C GLN A 53 -13.12 9.17 17.35
N THR A 54 -12.51 9.42 16.20
CA THR A 54 -12.63 10.69 15.47
C THR A 54 -13.56 10.55 14.26
N HIS A 55 -14.11 11.68 13.84
CA HIS A 55 -14.86 11.81 12.59
C HIS A 55 -14.14 12.83 11.71
N PRO A 56 -13.55 12.41 10.57
CA PRO A 56 -12.91 13.33 9.64
C PRO A 56 -13.93 14.31 9.05
N GLU A 57 -13.48 15.50 8.67
CA GLU A 57 -14.33 16.53 8.04
C GLU A 57 -14.74 16.14 6.61
N GLN A 58 -13.95 15.26 5.97
CA GLN A 58 -14.20 14.78 4.62
C GLN A 58 -15.53 14.02 4.55
N ASP A 59 -16.27 14.28 3.47
CA ASP A 59 -17.53 13.61 3.20
C ASP A 59 -17.31 12.11 2.95
N PHE A 60 -18.05 11.28 3.68
CA PHE A 60 -17.92 9.83 3.59
C PHE A 60 -18.20 9.29 2.18
N GLU A 61 -19.21 9.82 1.49
CA GLU A 61 -19.60 9.37 0.16
C GLU A 61 -18.54 9.73 -0.88
N GLU A 62 -17.87 10.87 -0.72
CA GLU A 62 -16.74 11.26 -1.57
C GLU A 62 -15.57 10.27 -1.41
N VAL A 63 -15.23 9.92 -0.16
CA VAL A 63 -14.16 8.95 0.13
C VAL A 63 -14.51 7.57 -0.45
N VAL A 64 -15.75 7.11 -0.26
CA VAL A 64 -16.22 5.83 -0.84
C VAL A 64 -16.15 5.86 -2.36
N THR A 65 -16.56 6.97 -2.98
CA THR A 65 -16.48 7.15 -4.43
C THR A 65 -15.04 7.02 -4.93
N ASP A 66 -14.08 7.60 -4.23
CA ASP A 66 -12.66 7.50 -4.60
C ASP A 66 -12.08 6.10 -4.38
N ILE A 67 -12.54 5.38 -3.35
CA ILE A 67 -12.21 3.96 -3.15
C ILE A 67 -12.74 3.13 -4.33
N GLU A 68 -13.98 3.32 -4.76
CA GLU A 68 -14.56 2.58 -5.88
C GLU A 68 -13.81 2.85 -7.20
N LYS A 69 -13.36 4.09 -7.43
CA LYS A 69 -12.48 4.40 -8.57
C LYS A 69 -11.17 3.62 -8.49
N GLU A 70 -10.51 3.54 -7.33
CA GLU A 70 -9.29 2.75 -7.16
C GLU A 70 -9.53 1.26 -7.35
N ARG A 71 -10.66 0.73 -6.87
CA ARG A 71 -11.03 -0.68 -7.07
C ARG A 71 -11.19 -0.99 -8.55
N GLU A 72 -11.84 -0.11 -9.29
CA GLU A 72 -12.01 -0.27 -10.73
C GLU A 72 -10.65 -0.22 -11.47
N LEU A 73 -9.78 0.73 -11.12
CA LEU A 73 -8.43 0.79 -11.68
C LEU A 73 -7.61 -0.47 -11.38
N ALA A 74 -7.68 -0.98 -10.15
CA ALA A 74 -7.02 -2.22 -9.75
C ALA A 74 -7.57 -3.44 -10.53
N ARG A 75 -8.89 -3.50 -10.75
CA ARG A 75 -9.53 -4.54 -11.57
C ARG A 75 -9.04 -4.48 -13.01
N MET A 76 -9.09 -3.30 -13.63
CA MET A 76 -8.61 -3.09 -15.00
C MET A 76 -7.12 -3.42 -15.15
N ALA A 77 -6.28 -3.09 -14.17
CA ALA A 77 -4.86 -3.41 -14.19
C ALA A 77 -4.63 -4.93 -14.20
N ARG A 78 -5.36 -5.67 -13.36
CA ARG A 78 -5.33 -7.15 -13.30
C ARG A 78 -5.79 -7.77 -14.62
N GLU A 79 -6.81 -7.20 -15.26
CA GLU A 79 -7.29 -7.67 -16.57
C GLU A 79 -6.29 -7.37 -17.69
N LYS A 80 -5.69 -6.17 -17.73
CA LYS A 80 -4.65 -5.83 -18.73
C LYS A 80 -3.45 -6.77 -18.63
N VAL A 81 -3.03 -7.15 -17.41
CA VAL A 81 -1.96 -8.14 -17.22
C VAL A 81 -2.32 -9.51 -17.82
N LYS A 82 -3.61 -9.90 -17.79
CA LYS A 82 -4.08 -11.14 -18.42
C LYS A 82 -4.15 -11.06 -19.95
N VAL A 83 -4.40 -9.88 -20.52
CA VAL A 83 -4.58 -9.69 -21.96
C VAL A 83 -3.26 -9.39 -22.71
N VAL A 84 -2.20 -8.95 -22.04
CA VAL A 84 -0.89 -8.78 -22.70
C VAL A 84 -0.33 -10.15 -23.09
N PRO A 85 -0.19 -10.45 -24.40
CA PRO A 85 0.43 -11.70 -24.82
C PRO A 85 1.89 -11.72 -24.36
N MET A 86 2.32 -12.83 -23.74
CA MET A 86 3.73 -13.05 -23.34
C MET A 86 4.73 -12.92 -24.51
N SER A 87 4.25 -12.85 -25.74
CA SER A 87 5.03 -12.67 -26.97
C SER A 87 5.54 -11.25 -27.23
N ARG A 88 5.17 -10.22 -26.44
CA ARG A 88 5.68 -8.83 -26.63
C ARG A 88 6.79 -8.37 -25.68
N ARG A 89 7.36 -9.26 -24.84
CA ARG A 89 8.53 -8.95 -23.98
C ARG A 89 9.85 -9.52 -24.50
N ARG A 90 10.21 -9.26 -25.76
CA ARG A 90 11.59 -9.47 -26.25
C ARG A 90 12.08 -8.25 -27.02
N GLY A 91 12.39 -7.18 -26.28
CA GLY A 91 13.52 -6.33 -26.63
C GLY A 91 14.80 -6.98 -26.06
N PRO A 92 15.98 -6.81 -26.67
CA PRO A 92 17.20 -7.42 -26.17
C PRO A 92 17.44 -7.02 -24.71
N LEU A 93 17.68 -8.02 -23.86
CA LEU A 93 18.13 -7.81 -22.48
C LEU A 93 19.38 -6.92 -22.53
N ARG A 94 19.24 -5.66 -22.09
CA ARG A 94 20.42 -4.83 -21.83
C ARG A 94 21.18 -5.50 -20.69
N SER A 95 22.30 -6.13 -21.02
CA SER A 95 23.28 -6.66 -20.09
C SER A 95 23.95 -5.49 -19.36
N ARG A 96 23.33 -5.00 -18.28
CA ARG A 96 24.00 -4.17 -17.27
C ARG A 96 23.50 -4.52 -15.87
N CYS A 97 23.75 -5.76 -15.49
CA CYS A 97 24.03 -6.10 -14.10
C CYS A 97 25.52 -6.43 -14.05
N THR A 98 26.37 -5.42 -13.85
CA THR A 98 27.74 -5.68 -13.39
C THR A 98 27.65 -6.03 -11.92
N ASN A 99 28.10 -7.24 -11.58
CA ASN A 99 28.24 -7.71 -10.21
C ASN A 99 29.10 -6.71 -9.42
N PRO A 100 28.70 -6.22 -8.23
CA PRO A 100 29.48 -5.25 -7.46
C PRO A 100 30.87 -5.76 -7.02
N ASP A 101 31.16 -7.05 -7.21
CA ASP A 101 32.43 -7.69 -6.84
C ASP A 101 33.54 -7.62 -7.92
N GLN A 102 33.30 -6.99 -9.08
CA GLN A 102 34.36 -6.75 -10.08
C GLN A 102 34.93 -5.34 -9.99
N ILE A 103 35.66 -5.06 -8.90
CA ILE A 103 36.66 -3.98 -8.89
C ILE A 103 37.94 -4.57 -9.50
N THR A 104 38.12 -4.40 -10.81
CA THR A 104 39.42 -4.62 -11.44
C THR A 104 40.27 -3.39 -11.19
N ILE A 105 41.29 -3.52 -10.34
CA ILE A 105 42.34 -2.51 -10.15
C ILE A 105 43.14 -2.42 -11.45
N PHE A 106 43.21 -1.23 -12.04
CA PHE A 106 44.11 -0.94 -13.15
C PHE A 106 45.56 -1.03 -12.66
N SER A 107 46.40 -1.75 -13.40
CA SER A 107 47.86 -1.65 -13.36
C SER A 107 48.35 -1.44 -14.79
#